data_AF-A0A9Q1ZCR2-F1
#
_entry.id   AF-A0A9Q1ZCR2-F1
#
_cell.length_a   1.000
_cell.length_b   1.000
_cell.length_c   1.000
_cell.angle_alpha   90.00
_cell.angle_beta   90.00
_cell.angle_gamma   90.00
#
_symmetry.space_group_name_H-M   'P 1'
#
loop_
_entity.id
_entity.type
_entity.pdbx_description
1 polymer ?
#
loop_
_entity_poly.entity_id
_entity_poly.type
_entity_poly.pdbx_seq_one_letter_code
_entity_poly.pdbx_strand_id
1 'polypeptide(L)'
;MDKYSSTNVPPVDGYCDVLNYGVYLTRFFVDYTLYGVQHHIGSGVFAVLQERRIMVPRFAKNITLTIQAAALPFVWGNIFQESYTTVDQRCFLSWGVTFYPVVKSIPCTSPGLIKEFFSNGLFIPTDFFNRPHSV
;
A
#
# COMPACT_ATOMS: atom_id res chain seq x y z
N MET A 1 44.23 -11.97 -4.62
CA MET A 1 43.74 -11.16 -3.49
C MET A 1 43.28 -9.85 -4.08
N ASP A 2 41.97 -9.67 -4.25
CA ASP A 2 41.38 -8.36 -4.56
C ASP A 2 40.28 -8.08 -3.53
N LYS A 3 40.62 -7.25 -2.55
CA LYS A 3 39.72 -6.59 -1.62
C LYS A 3 39.12 -5.38 -2.33
N TYR A 4 37.83 -5.40 -2.67
CA TYR A 4 37.06 -4.17 -2.82
C TYR A 4 35.73 -4.27 -2.08
N SER A 5 35.66 -3.44 -1.05
CA SER A 5 34.55 -3.17 -0.14
C SER A 5 33.37 -2.53 -0.89
N SER A 6 32.15 -3.06 -0.77
CA SER A 6 30.94 -2.39 -1.26
C SER A 6 30.16 -1.75 -0.11
N THR A 7 30.43 -0.48 0.12
CA THR A 7 29.49 0.60 0.53
C THR A 7 28.56 0.35 1.73
N ASN A 8 28.95 0.90 2.88
CA ASN A 8 28.04 1.35 3.94
C ASN A 8 27.16 2.50 3.41
N VAL A 9 26.11 2.20 2.64
CA VAL A 9 25.04 3.16 2.39
C VAL A 9 24.21 3.24 3.68
N PRO A 10 24.04 4.42 4.31
CA PRO A 10 23.14 4.56 5.45
C PRO A 10 21.74 4.07 5.02
N PRO A 11 21.05 3.27 5.85
CA PRO A 11 19.70 2.85 5.51
C PRO A 11 18.84 4.10 5.30
N VAL A 12 18.28 4.21 4.09
CA VAL A 12 17.34 5.27 3.73
C VAL A 12 15.98 4.97 4.34
N ASP A 13 15.20 6.03 4.61
CA ASP A 13 13.82 5.86 5.04
C ASP A 13 13.03 5.10 3.97
N GLY A 14 12.13 4.24 4.43
CA GLY A 14 11.18 3.53 3.58
C GLY A 14 9.85 4.25 3.55
N TYR A 15 8.90 3.68 2.82
CA TYR A 15 7.54 4.18 2.84
C TYR A 15 6.54 3.12 2.39
N CYS A 16 5.31 3.30 2.84
CA CYS A 16 4.14 2.61 2.29
C CYS A 16 3.33 3.62 1.49
N ASP A 17 3.07 3.32 0.23
CA ASP A 17 2.23 4.13 -0.65
C ASP A 17 1.02 3.33 -1.11
N VAL A 18 -0.16 3.91 -0.97
CA VAL A 18 -1.42 3.25 -1.32
C VAL A 18 -2.25 4.17 -2.19
N LEU A 19 -2.56 3.67 -3.38
CA LEU A 19 -3.43 4.30 -4.35
C LEU A 19 -4.79 3.59 -4.34
N ASN A 20 -5.88 4.35 -4.15
CA ASN A 20 -7.23 3.81 -4.14
C ASN A 20 -7.93 4.05 -5.47
N TYR A 21 -8.16 2.97 -6.23
CA TYR A 21 -9.01 2.88 -7.42
C TYR A 21 -10.33 2.17 -7.15
N GLY A 22 -10.60 1.80 -5.90
CA GLY A 22 -11.82 1.15 -5.50
C GLY A 22 -12.98 2.12 -5.37
N VAL A 23 -14.20 1.62 -5.61
CA VAL A 23 -15.45 2.38 -5.41
C VAL A 23 -15.83 2.35 -3.93
N TYR A 24 -14.92 2.83 -3.07
CA TYR A 24 -15.06 2.88 -1.61
C TYR A 24 -14.08 3.88 -1.01
N LEU A 25 -14.31 4.24 0.25
CA LEU A 25 -13.33 4.97 1.06
C LEU A 25 -12.28 3.99 1.58
N THR A 26 -11.01 4.39 1.59
CA THR A 26 -9.91 3.60 2.13
C THR A 26 -9.14 4.39 3.18
N ARG A 27 -8.49 3.65 4.08
CA ARG A 27 -7.44 4.14 4.97
C ARG A 27 -6.42 3.03 5.16
N PHE A 28 -5.21 3.38 5.55
CA PHE A 28 -4.23 2.38 5.96
C PHE A 28 -3.41 2.85 7.16
N PHE A 29 -2.81 1.87 7.81
CA PHE A 29 -2.01 2.04 9.01
C PHE A 29 -0.70 1.31 8.84
N VAL A 30 0.36 1.89 9.39
CA VAL A 30 1.67 1.27 9.51
C VAL A 30 2.04 1.21 10.98
N ASP A 31 2.12 -0.01 11.49
CA ASP A 31 2.64 -0.32 12.81
C ASP A 31 4.12 -0.72 12.67
N TYR A 32 4.99 -0.23 13.56
CA TYR A 32 6.41 -0.61 13.55
C TYR A 32 7.10 -0.38 14.89
N THR A 33 8.21 -1.08 15.11
CA THR A 33 9.08 -0.89 16.27
C THR A 33 10.29 -0.03 15.89
N LEU A 34 10.57 1.06 16.61
CA LEU A 34 11.76 1.88 16.46
C LEU A 34 12.44 2.07 17.82
N TYR A 35 13.73 1.72 17.92
CA TYR A 35 14.49 1.74 19.19
C TYR A 35 13.78 1.04 20.36
N GLY A 36 13.05 -0.05 20.08
CA GLY A 36 12.30 -0.82 21.07
C GLY A 36 10.91 -0.27 21.42
N VAL A 37 10.52 0.88 20.84
CA VAL A 37 9.21 1.51 21.05
C VAL A 37 8.27 1.19 19.88
N GLN A 38 7.02 0.82 20.17
CA GLN A 38 6.00 0.61 19.15
C GLN A 38 5.39 1.94 18.71
N HIS A 39 5.20 2.09 17.40
CA HIS A 39 4.59 3.25 16.76
C HIS A 39 3.43 2.78 15.87
N HIS A 40 2.38 3.61 15.83
CA HIS A 40 1.22 3.43 14.97
C HIS A 40 0.94 4.73 14.23
N ILE A 41 0.97 4.70 12.90
CA ILE A 41 0.72 5.86 12.05
C ILE A 41 -0.37 5.53 11.05
N GLY A 42 -1.37 6.40 10.93
CA GLY A 42 -2.47 6.26 9.97
C GLY A 42 -2.39 7.28 8.83
N SER A 43 -2.88 6.89 7.65
CA SER A 43 -2.94 7.75 6.46
C SER A 43 -4.04 8.80 6.52
N GLY A 44 -4.99 8.64 7.45
CA GLY A 44 -6.32 9.24 7.35
C GLY A 44 -7.18 8.55 6.28
N VAL A 45 -8.43 9.01 6.16
CA VAL A 45 -9.37 8.50 5.14
C VAL A 45 -9.12 9.19 3.82
N PHE A 46 -9.15 8.43 2.72
CA PHE A 46 -9.05 8.96 1.38
C PHE A 46 -9.98 8.23 0.40
N ALA A 47 -10.45 9.00 -0.58
CA ALA A 47 -11.47 8.60 -1.54
C ALA A 47 -10.86 7.90 -2.76
N VAL A 48 -11.72 7.59 -3.73
CA VAL A 48 -11.32 7.05 -5.04
C VAL A 48 -10.39 8.03 -5.76
N LEU A 49 -9.44 7.48 -6.54
CA LEU A 49 -8.36 8.17 -7.26
C LEU A 49 -7.42 8.98 -6.37
N GLN A 50 -7.47 8.80 -5.05
CA GLN A 50 -6.53 9.42 -4.12
C GLN A 50 -5.42 8.46 -3.72
N GLU A 51 -4.27 9.06 -3.44
CA GLU A 51 -3.03 8.40 -3.06
C GLU A 51 -2.58 8.96 -1.72
N ARG A 52 -2.08 8.10 -0.84
CA ARG A 52 -1.50 8.50 0.44
C ARG A 52 -0.26 7.69 0.71
N ARG A 53 0.75 8.37 1.27
CA ARG A 53 2.04 7.80 1.64
C ARG A 53 2.32 8.00 3.12
N ILE A 54 2.83 6.96 3.77
CA ILE A 54 3.40 7.02 5.12
C ILE A 54 4.88 6.71 5.04
N MET A 55 5.71 7.63 5.55
CA MET A 55 7.15 7.41 5.68
C MET A 55 7.43 6.49 6.87
N VAL A 56 8.34 5.54 6.68
CA VAL A 56 8.79 4.62 7.72
C VAL A 56 10.25 4.95 8.03
N PRO A 57 10.57 5.39 9.27
CA PRO A 57 11.92 5.78 9.63
C PRO A 57 12.92 4.66 9.42
N ARG A 58 14.12 5.00 8.96
CA ARG A 58 15.26 4.08 8.93
C ARG A 58 15.45 3.44 10.31
N PHE A 59 15.82 2.16 10.31
CA PHE A 59 15.93 1.30 11.51
C PHE A 59 14.62 0.82 12.13
N ALA A 60 13.45 1.18 11.61
CA ALA A 60 12.21 0.54 12.02
C ALA A 60 12.23 -0.96 11.71
N LYS A 61 11.59 -1.75 12.57
CA LYS A 61 11.50 -3.22 12.49
C LYS A 61 10.07 -3.68 12.71
N ASN A 62 9.79 -4.94 12.39
CA ASN A 62 8.50 -5.59 12.63
C ASN A 62 7.33 -4.75 12.08
N ILE A 63 7.48 -4.29 10.84
CA ILE A 63 6.58 -3.35 10.23
C ILE A 63 5.35 -4.12 9.74
N THR A 64 4.16 -3.63 10.04
CA THR A 64 2.89 -4.20 9.57
C THR A 64 2.07 -3.11 8.89
N LEU A 65 1.75 -3.34 7.63
CA LEU A 65 0.81 -2.53 6.87
C LEU A 65 -0.57 -3.17 6.95
N THR A 66 -1.57 -2.39 7.33
CA THR A 66 -2.98 -2.78 7.27
C THR A 66 -3.74 -1.80 6.40
N ILE A 67 -4.42 -2.29 5.36
CA ILE A 67 -5.30 -1.47 4.50
C ILE A 67 -6.74 -1.85 4.79
N GLN A 68 -7.58 -0.84 4.95
CA GLN A 68 -9.00 -0.98 5.21
C GLN A 68 -9.84 -0.32 4.13
N ALA A 69 -11.02 -0.87 3.89
CA ALA A 69 -12.08 -0.23 3.13
C ALA A 69 -13.32 -0.02 4.01
N ALA A 70 -14.07 1.03 3.73
CA ALA A 70 -15.36 1.27 4.36
C ALA A 70 -16.44 0.42 3.69
N ALA A 71 -17.03 -0.54 4.42
CA ALA A 71 -18.11 -1.40 3.94
C ALA A 71 -19.49 -0.69 3.97
N LEU A 72 -19.68 0.15 4.97
CA LEU A 72 -20.84 1.00 5.21
C LEU A 72 -20.34 2.32 5.83
N PRO A 73 -21.18 3.38 5.93
CA PRO A 73 -20.80 4.56 6.70
C PRO A 73 -20.27 4.15 8.09
N PHE A 74 -19.03 4.54 8.38
CA PHE A 74 -18.32 4.27 9.65
C PHE A 74 -17.96 2.80 9.95
N VAL A 75 -18.26 1.83 9.07
CA VAL A 75 -17.86 0.43 9.26
C VAL A 75 -16.66 0.12 8.38
N TRP A 76 -15.52 -0.19 9.00
CA TRP A 76 -14.25 -0.47 8.32
C TRP A 76 -13.89 -1.95 8.42
N GLY A 77 -13.53 -2.56 7.28
CA GLY A 77 -13.01 -3.92 7.22
C GLY A 77 -11.57 -3.95 6.75
N ASN A 78 -10.76 -4.86 7.30
CA ASN A 78 -9.42 -5.15 6.79
C ASN A 78 -9.54 -5.85 5.44
N ILE A 79 -8.89 -5.29 4.42
CA ILE A 79 -8.90 -5.83 3.05
C ILE A 79 -7.52 -6.34 2.62
N PHE A 80 -6.48 -5.93 3.34
CA PHE A 80 -5.12 -6.39 3.14
C PHE A 80 -4.31 -6.19 4.41
N GLN A 81 -3.40 -7.13 4.69
CA GLN A 81 -2.42 -7.03 5.75
C GLN A 81 -1.12 -7.71 5.31
N GLU A 82 -0.01 -7.03 5.48
CA GLU A 82 1.32 -7.57 5.19
C GLU A 82 2.30 -7.13 6.28
N SER A 83 3.14 -8.05 6.74
CA SER A 83 4.17 -7.80 7.75
C SER A 83 5.55 -8.11 7.20
N TYR A 84 6.53 -7.28 7.53
CA TYR A 84 7.90 -7.41 7.06
C TYR A 84 8.90 -6.93 8.12
N THR A 85 10.11 -7.51 8.09
CA THR A 85 11.09 -7.37 9.18
C THR A 85 11.91 -6.09 9.10
N THR A 86 12.11 -5.53 7.91
CA THR A 86 13.04 -4.44 7.63
C THR A 86 12.39 -3.36 6.77
N VAL A 87 12.83 -2.12 6.93
CA VAL A 87 12.39 -0.97 6.14
C VAL A 87 12.59 -1.21 4.64
N ASP A 88 11.57 -0.89 3.85
CA ASP A 88 11.54 -1.02 2.39
C ASP A 88 10.56 0.00 1.79
N GLN A 89 10.59 0.16 0.47
CA GLN A 89 9.61 0.93 -0.29
C GLN A 89 8.53 -0.01 -0.82
N ARG A 90 7.30 0.15 -0.34
CA ARG A 90 6.18 -0.73 -0.66
C ARG A 90 5.03 0.08 -1.24
N CYS A 91 4.56 -0.31 -2.42
CA CYS A 91 3.50 0.39 -3.13
C CYS A 91 2.35 -0.55 -3.49
N PHE A 92 1.13 -0.07 -3.32
CA PHE A 92 -0.08 -0.87 -3.47
C PHE A 92 -1.16 -0.14 -4.25
N LEU A 93 -1.87 -0.91 -5.07
CA LEU A 93 -3.10 -0.51 -5.72
C LEU A 93 -4.26 -1.25 -5.06
N SER A 94 -5.18 -0.49 -4.47
CA SER A 94 -6.47 -0.97 -3.96
C SER A 94 -7.54 -0.70 -5.02
N TRP A 95 -8.33 -1.69 -5.41
CA TRP A 95 -9.37 -1.56 -6.44
C TRP A 95 -10.54 -2.52 -6.23
N GLY A 96 -11.61 -2.35 -7.02
CA GLY A 96 -12.81 -3.17 -6.94
C GLY A 96 -13.99 -2.41 -6.33
N VAL A 97 -14.92 -3.15 -5.72
CA VAL A 97 -16.14 -2.59 -5.11
C VAL A 97 -16.16 -2.89 -3.61
N THR A 98 -16.98 -2.17 -2.86
CA THR A 98 -17.05 -2.21 -1.39
C THR A 98 -17.07 -3.62 -0.78
N PHE A 99 -17.81 -4.54 -1.37
CA PHE A 99 -17.95 -5.92 -0.85
C PHE A 99 -16.94 -6.91 -1.43
N TYR A 100 -16.18 -6.51 -2.45
CA TYR A 100 -15.13 -7.31 -3.08
C TYR A 100 -13.89 -6.44 -3.39
N PRO A 101 -13.25 -5.89 -2.35
CA PRO A 101 -12.03 -5.11 -2.50
C PRO A 101 -10.86 -6.04 -2.81
N VAL A 102 -9.95 -5.57 -3.66
CA VAL A 102 -8.73 -6.28 -4.05
C VAL A 102 -7.54 -5.35 -3.87
N VAL A 103 -6.45 -5.87 -3.33
CA VAL A 103 -5.20 -5.14 -3.18
C VAL A 103 -4.09 -5.90 -3.90
N LYS A 104 -3.26 -5.18 -4.64
CA LYS A 104 -2.09 -5.73 -5.34
C LYS A 104 -0.87 -4.87 -5.09
N SER A 105 0.27 -5.51 -4.83
CA SER A 105 1.57 -4.83 -4.81
C SER A 105 1.97 -4.43 -6.23
N ILE A 106 2.44 -3.20 -6.40
CA ILE A 106 2.87 -2.63 -7.67
C ILE A 106 4.28 -2.03 -7.52
N PRO A 107 5.06 -1.90 -8.62
CA PRO A 107 6.35 -1.23 -8.55
C PRO A 107 6.19 0.21 -8.04
N CYS A 108 7.08 0.68 -7.17
CA CYS A 108 6.96 2.02 -6.58
C CYS A 108 7.21 3.19 -7.55
N THR A 109 7.66 2.90 -8.77
CA THR A 109 7.70 3.86 -9.89
C THR A 109 6.32 4.04 -10.54
N SER A 110 5.41 3.08 -10.34
CA SER A 110 4.11 3.02 -10.99
C SER A 110 3.02 3.92 -10.38
N PRO A 111 2.91 4.15 -9.06
CA PRO A 111 1.82 4.97 -8.49
C PRO A 111 1.68 6.37 -9.13
N GLY A 112 2.81 7.07 -9.33
CA GLY A 112 2.82 8.38 -10.00
C GLY A 112 2.43 8.29 -11.48
N LEU A 113 2.94 7.29 -12.20
CA LEU A 113 2.60 7.05 -13.60
C LEU A 113 1.12 6.67 -13.77
N ILE A 114 0.57 5.82 -12.90
CA ILE A 114 -0.84 5.43 -12.90
C ILE A 114 -1.69 6.71 -12.74
N LYS A 115 -1.37 7.57 -11.78
CA LYS A 115 -2.12 8.83 -11.60
C LYS A 115 -2.09 9.74 -12.84
N GLU A 116 -0.96 9.82 -13.53
CA GLU A 116 -0.81 10.60 -14.77
C GLU A 116 -1.60 9.99 -15.94
N PHE A 117 -1.42 8.70 -16.21
CA PHE A 117 -2.05 8.00 -17.35
C PHE A 117 -3.57 7.87 -17.22
N PHE A 118 -4.11 7.74 -16.00
CA PHE A 118 -5.55 7.48 -15.79
C PHE A 118 -6.35 8.71 -15.38
N SER A 119 -5.73 9.89 -15.31
CA SER A 119 -6.43 11.17 -15.19
C SER A 119 -7.44 11.42 -16.33
N ASN A 120 -7.29 10.72 -17.47
CA ASN A 120 -8.10 10.89 -18.67
C ASN A 120 -9.15 9.78 -18.93
N GLY A 121 -9.44 8.90 -17.97
CA GLY A 121 -10.67 8.10 -17.99
C GLY A 121 -10.54 6.58 -18.06
N LEU A 122 -11.44 5.97 -17.29
CA LEU A 122 -11.96 4.60 -17.23
C LEU A 122 -10.99 3.40 -17.39
N PHE A 123 -10.82 2.68 -16.29
CA PHE A 123 -10.37 1.28 -16.32
C PHE A 123 -11.56 0.32 -16.49
N ILE A 124 -11.42 -0.61 -17.43
CA ILE A 124 -12.09 -1.91 -17.39
C ILE A 124 -10.98 -2.95 -17.14
N PRO A 125 -10.79 -3.44 -15.90
CA PRO A 125 -9.86 -4.52 -15.65
C PRO A 125 -10.37 -5.79 -16.34
N THR A 126 -9.69 -6.26 -17.40
CA THR A 126 -10.04 -7.50 -18.09
C THR A 126 -9.93 -8.74 -17.18
N ASP A 127 -9.19 -8.64 -16.08
CA ASP A 127 -9.06 -9.69 -15.06
C ASP A 127 -10.34 -9.90 -14.25
N PHE A 128 -11.29 -8.94 -14.25
CA PHE A 128 -12.59 -9.12 -13.62
C PHE A 128 -13.50 -10.06 -14.44
N PHE A 129 -13.31 -10.13 -15.76
CA PHE A 129 -14.14 -10.94 -16.67
C PHE A 129 -13.59 -12.36 -16.91
N ASN A 130 -12.34 -12.63 -16.51
CA ASN A 130 -11.66 -13.90 -16.79
C ASN A 130 -11.59 -14.87 -15.61
N ARG A 131 -12.35 -14.65 -14.52
CA ARG A 131 -12.51 -15.73 -13.52
C ARG A 131 -13.55 -16.73 -14.01
N PRO A 132 -13.20 -18.02 -14.17
CA PRO A 132 -14.22 -19.03 -14.40
C PRO A 132 -15.15 -19.05 -13.18
N HIS A 133 -16.42 -18.75 -13.42
CA HIS A 133 -17.48 -19.03 -12.46
C HIS A 133 -17.59 -20.55 -12.34
N SER A 134 -16.98 -21.13 -11.32
CA SER A 134 -17.35 -22.48 -10.88
C SER A 134 -18.73 -22.39 -10.23
N VAL A 135 -19.72 -22.96 -10.93
CA VAL A 135 -21.12 -23.17 -10.54
C VAL A 135 -21.19 -24.06 -9.30
#